data_AF-A0A319DCR5-F1
#
_entry.id   AF-A0A319DCR5-F1
#
_cell.length_a   1.000
_cell.length_b   1.000
_cell.length_c   1.000
_cell.angle_alpha   90.00
_cell.angle_beta   90.00
_cell.angle_gamma   90.00
#
_symmetry.space_group_name_H-M   'P 1'
#
loop_
_entity.id
_entity.type
_entity.pdbx_description
1 polymer ?
#
loop_
_entity_poly.entity_id
_entity_poly.type
_entity_poly.pdbx_seq_one_letter_code
_entity_poly.pdbx_strand_id
1 'polypeptide(L)'
;MSHPDSHFDAEDWPLPLSGRASTISSSTSSSIAIAYSSSPSFPPALSRTASSIGSRSRQASCFSLYDDVCRLPLSNSVTISFVRSNKLFKLRYTYIDIRKDAMGSLKCFELGGGPGQQTPLIHTFNDTKLPVPHLEHPKLPNEASLRISFMDEQTVQSAQTVFTTQISYTFEEWRDCVQFQELILGSKLIFIAGMAEAKSKGRGEECISQNLRALRGHNGKEVLLFFANSQRKELKRYVHIPVNCIDSFNPGKKAGKPVTLQLQPNFDLLSQMKTLNILFLDDSDRIAFCQFLTEHIK
;
A
#
# COMPACT_ATOMS: atom_id res chain seq x y z
N MET A 1 16.45 26.05 -21.59
CA MET A 1 14.99 25.95 -21.83
C MET A 1 14.43 25.14 -20.69
N SER A 2 13.61 25.76 -19.84
CA SER A 2 13.08 25.17 -18.61
C SER A 2 11.84 24.33 -18.92
N HIS A 3 11.76 23.14 -18.33
CA HIS A 3 10.50 22.41 -18.23
C HIS A 3 9.59 23.12 -17.21
N PRO A 4 8.26 23.17 -17.43
CA PRO A 4 7.33 23.71 -16.45
C PRO A 4 7.17 22.73 -15.29
N ASP A 5 7.30 23.23 -14.06
CA ASP A 5 6.94 22.48 -12.86
C ASP A 5 5.44 22.17 -12.90
N SER A 6 5.09 20.89 -13.00
CA SER A 6 3.69 20.46 -12.91
C SER A 6 3.25 20.47 -11.44
N HIS A 7 2.82 21.65 -10.99
CA HIS A 7 1.97 21.79 -9.82
C HIS A 7 0.75 20.86 -9.96
N PHE A 8 0.73 19.79 -9.17
CA PHE A 8 -0.45 18.95 -8.96
C PHE A 8 -0.87 19.05 -7.49
N ASP A 9 -2.09 19.55 -7.27
CA ASP A 9 -2.58 19.86 -5.93
C ASP A 9 -2.73 18.61 -5.06
N ALA A 10 -1.95 18.56 -4.00
CA ALA A 10 -1.97 17.51 -2.98
C ALA A 10 -3.09 17.75 -1.94
N GLU A 11 -4.32 17.97 -2.43
CA GLU A 11 -5.50 18.20 -1.61
C GLU A 11 -6.31 16.93 -1.32
N ASP A 12 -6.16 15.88 -2.12
CA ASP A 12 -7.14 14.78 -2.20
C ASP A 12 -6.63 13.39 -1.74
N TRP A 13 -5.73 13.33 -0.73
CA TRP A 13 -5.38 12.03 -0.12
C TRP A 13 -5.06 12.05 1.39
N PRO A 14 -5.72 11.24 2.24
CA PRO A 14 -7.00 10.53 2.06
C PRO A 14 -8.12 11.11 2.94
N LEU A 15 -8.88 12.07 2.39
CA LEU A 15 -10.33 12.26 2.61
C LEU A 15 -10.84 12.97 1.35
N PRO A 16 -11.96 12.52 0.75
CA PRO A 16 -13.27 12.84 1.33
C PRO A 16 -14.13 11.64 1.75
N LEU A 17 -15.03 11.89 2.69
CA LEU A 17 -16.29 11.17 2.84
C LEU A 17 -17.45 12.13 2.50
N SER A 18 -18.58 11.55 2.07
CA SER A 18 -19.87 12.20 1.74
C SER A 18 -20.03 12.67 0.29
N GLY A 19 -20.95 12.02 -0.45
CA GLY A 19 -21.18 12.30 -1.86
C GLY A 19 -22.19 11.42 -2.59
N ARG A 20 -23.33 11.08 -1.95
CA ARG A 20 -24.49 10.35 -2.52
C ARG A 20 -24.27 8.88 -2.95
N ALA A 21 -24.94 7.98 -2.25
CA ALA A 21 -25.29 6.68 -2.82
C ALA A 21 -26.35 6.88 -3.91
N SER A 22 -26.15 6.29 -5.09
CA SER A 22 -27.19 6.16 -6.12
C SER A 22 -27.11 4.79 -6.79
N THR A 23 -27.94 3.90 -6.24
CA THR A 23 -28.77 2.93 -6.97
C THR A 23 -28.10 2.00 -7.99
N ILE A 24 -28.03 0.73 -7.60
CA ILE A 24 -27.91 -0.45 -8.48
C ILE A 24 -28.87 -0.31 -9.67
N SER A 25 -28.40 -0.61 -10.88
CA SER A 25 -29.27 -0.96 -12.01
C SER A 25 -28.61 -2.05 -12.84
N SER A 26 -29.17 -3.26 -12.73
CA SER A 26 -28.84 -4.44 -13.54
C SER A 26 -29.86 -4.61 -14.68
N SER A 27 -29.55 -5.47 -15.66
CA SER A 27 -30.28 -5.68 -16.94
C SER A 27 -30.15 -4.50 -17.95
N THR A 28 -30.18 -4.65 -19.27
CA THR A 28 -30.31 -5.80 -20.21
C THR A 28 -29.54 -5.41 -21.52
N SER A 29 -29.26 -6.20 -22.57
CA SER A 29 -29.71 -7.54 -23.02
C SER A 29 -28.64 -8.22 -23.90
N SER A 30 -28.84 -9.49 -24.25
CA SER A 30 -28.16 -10.20 -25.34
C SER A 30 -28.63 -9.74 -26.73
N SER A 31 -27.71 -9.65 -27.71
CA SER A 31 -28.06 -9.60 -29.15
C SER A 31 -27.09 -10.44 -29.98
N ILE A 32 -27.60 -11.52 -30.57
CA ILE A 32 -26.89 -12.34 -31.56
C ILE A 32 -27.04 -11.67 -32.92
N ALA A 33 -25.94 -11.52 -33.66
CA ALA A 33 -25.98 -11.18 -35.09
C ALA A 33 -24.92 -11.99 -35.84
N ILE A 34 -25.39 -12.93 -36.68
CA ILE A 34 -24.57 -13.73 -37.60
C ILE A 34 -24.69 -13.10 -38.99
N ALA A 35 -23.56 -12.71 -39.61
CA ALA A 35 -23.47 -12.63 -41.08
C ALA A 35 -22.02 -12.56 -41.62
N TYR A 36 -21.54 -13.70 -42.14
CA TYR A 36 -20.85 -13.86 -43.43
C TYR A 36 -19.80 -12.85 -43.93
N SER A 37 -18.52 -13.26 -43.76
CA SER A 37 -17.51 -13.47 -44.82
C SER A 37 -17.26 -12.40 -45.91
N SER A 38 -16.04 -11.86 -45.92
CA SER A 38 -15.16 -11.90 -47.11
C SER A 38 -13.70 -11.57 -46.77
N SER A 39 -12.79 -12.51 -47.03
CA SER A 39 -11.33 -12.25 -47.07
C SER A 39 -10.90 -12.02 -48.52
N PRO A 40 -9.78 -11.30 -48.76
CA PRO A 40 -8.77 -11.92 -49.63
C PRO A 40 -7.30 -11.67 -49.24
N SER A 41 -6.53 -12.76 -49.29
CA SER A 41 -5.12 -12.91 -49.71
C SER A 41 -4.04 -11.85 -49.44
N PHE A 42 -2.96 -12.29 -48.77
CA PHE A 42 -1.61 -11.74 -48.84
C PHE A 42 -0.98 -11.86 -50.25
N PRO A 43 0.12 -11.11 -50.51
CA PRO A 43 1.38 -11.80 -50.80
C PRO A 43 2.58 -11.31 -49.93
N PRO A 44 3.67 -12.09 -49.82
CA PRO A 44 4.79 -11.82 -48.91
C PRO A 44 5.96 -11.07 -49.58
N ALA A 45 6.77 -10.34 -48.79
CA ALA A 45 8.04 -9.78 -49.25
C ALA A 45 9.15 -9.78 -48.18
N LEU A 46 10.02 -10.79 -48.29
CA LEU A 46 11.49 -10.75 -48.17
C LEU A 46 12.15 -9.98 -46.99
N SER A 47 12.84 -10.75 -46.15
CA SER A 47 13.84 -10.32 -45.19
C SER A 47 14.93 -9.42 -45.81
N ARG A 48 15.37 -8.40 -45.08
CA ARG A 48 16.71 -7.81 -45.21
C ARG A 48 17.42 -7.82 -43.88
N THR A 49 18.54 -8.54 -43.81
CA THR A 49 19.54 -8.42 -42.76
C THR A 49 20.36 -7.14 -42.98
N ALA A 50 20.38 -6.27 -41.98
CA ALA A 50 21.38 -5.22 -41.84
C ALA A 50 21.67 -5.02 -40.34
N SER A 51 22.95 -4.87 -40.00
CA SER A 51 23.47 -4.97 -38.65
C SER A 51 23.46 -3.65 -37.88
N SER A 52 22.92 -3.62 -36.66
CA SER A 52 23.51 -2.86 -35.55
C SER A 52 23.02 -3.27 -34.15
N ILE A 53 23.99 -3.26 -33.24
CA ILE A 53 23.99 -3.29 -31.77
C ILE A 53 22.70 -2.76 -31.09
N GLY A 54 22.15 -3.52 -30.12
CA GLY A 54 21.23 -2.98 -29.09
C GLY A 54 19.96 -3.80 -28.80
N SER A 55 20.05 -4.84 -27.96
CA SER A 55 18.88 -5.65 -27.57
C SER A 55 17.97 -4.93 -26.56
N ARG A 56 16.96 -4.20 -27.03
CA ARG A 56 15.85 -3.61 -26.22
C ARG A 56 14.49 -3.55 -26.96
N SER A 57 14.18 -4.50 -27.86
CA SER A 57 13.11 -4.33 -28.86
C SER A 57 11.82 -5.16 -28.67
N ARG A 58 11.63 -5.90 -27.56
CA ARG A 58 10.39 -6.70 -27.32
C ARG A 58 9.82 -6.66 -25.90
N GLN A 59 9.93 -5.52 -25.22
CA GLN A 59 9.35 -5.33 -23.86
C GLN A 59 8.26 -4.23 -23.81
N ALA A 60 7.67 -3.88 -24.96
CA ALA A 60 6.68 -2.81 -25.10
C ALA A 60 5.50 -3.26 -25.98
N SER A 61 4.51 -3.93 -25.38
CA SER A 61 3.20 -4.16 -26.03
C SER A 61 2.03 -4.41 -25.07
N CYS A 62 2.16 -4.09 -23.77
CA CYS A 62 1.10 -4.29 -22.77
C CYS A 62 1.07 -3.23 -21.64
N PHE A 63 1.93 -2.22 -21.67
CA PHE A 63 2.03 -1.18 -20.63
C PHE A 63 1.99 0.21 -21.26
N SER A 64 1.41 1.19 -20.54
CA SER A 64 1.22 2.54 -21.06
C SER A 64 2.53 3.31 -21.08
N LEU A 65 2.70 4.21 -22.06
CA LEU A 65 3.83 5.16 -22.10
C LEU A 65 3.80 6.18 -20.95
N TYR A 66 2.70 6.24 -20.19
CA TYR A 66 2.47 7.16 -19.09
C TYR A 66 2.57 6.50 -17.69
N ASP A 67 2.98 5.24 -17.61
CA ASP A 67 3.12 4.54 -16.33
C ASP A 67 4.47 4.92 -15.68
N ASP A 68 4.43 5.47 -14.46
CA ASP A 68 5.63 5.72 -13.66
C ASP A 68 6.15 4.39 -13.09
N VAL A 69 7.47 4.19 -13.14
CA VAL A 69 8.13 2.94 -12.76
C VAL A 69 9.31 3.23 -11.84
N CYS A 70 9.10 3.02 -10.55
CA CYS A 70 10.16 3.12 -9.55
C CYS A 70 10.72 1.73 -9.24
N ARG A 71 12.02 1.51 -9.50
CA ARG A 71 12.70 0.28 -9.09
C ARG A 71 13.15 0.40 -7.63
N LEU A 72 12.70 -0.51 -6.79
CA LEU A 72 13.29 -0.80 -5.49
C LEU A 72 14.36 -1.90 -5.65
N PRO A 73 15.67 -1.55 -5.71
CA PRO A 73 16.72 -2.54 -5.55
C PRO A 73 16.72 -3.03 -4.10
N LEU A 74 16.81 -4.34 -3.90
CA LEU A 74 16.86 -4.92 -2.55
C LEU A 74 18.32 -5.14 -2.15
N SER A 75 18.62 -4.90 -0.88
CA SER A 75 19.96 -5.03 -0.31
C SER A 75 20.48 -6.47 -0.38
N ASN A 76 19.56 -7.45 -0.36
CA ASN A 76 19.85 -8.86 -0.53
C ASN A 76 18.71 -9.58 -1.27
N SER A 77 17.54 -9.73 -0.62
CA SER A 77 16.34 -10.25 -1.30
C SER A 77 15.04 -9.98 -0.54
N VAL A 78 13.93 -10.18 -1.23
CA VAL A 78 12.59 -10.35 -0.65
C VAL A 78 12.13 -11.78 -0.90
N THR A 79 11.63 -12.43 0.15
CA THR A 79 10.90 -13.69 0.05
C THR A 79 9.41 -13.40 -0.06
N ILE A 80 8.80 -13.92 -1.12
CA ILE A 80 7.38 -13.80 -1.42
C ILE A 80 6.72 -15.13 -1.09
N SER A 81 5.64 -15.10 -0.32
CA SER A 81 4.88 -16.29 0.03
C SER A 81 3.40 -16.15 -0.31
N PHE A 82 2.81 -17.21 -0.87
CA PHE A 82 1.39 -17.30 -1.18
C PHE A 82 0.92 -18.76 -1.15
N VAL A 83 -0.38 -18.97 -0.99
CA VAL A 83 -0.98 -20.31 -1.01
C VAL A 83 -1.74 -20.52 -2.32
N ARG A 84 -1.54 -21.68 -2.95
CA ARG A 84 -2.29 -22.11 -4.13
C ARG A 84 -2.51 -23.63 -4.07
N SER A 85 -3.74 -24.07 -4.31
CA SER A 85 -4.10 -25.51 -4.27
C SER A 85 -3.64 -26.21 -2.98
N ASN A 86 -3.86 -25.55 -1.83
CA ASN A 86 -3.43 -25.98 -0.49
C ASN A 86 -1.92 -26.22 -0.31
N LYS A 87 -1.08 -25.69 -1.21
CA LYS A 87 0.38 -25.69 -1.09
C LYS A 87 0.89 -24.27 -0.87
N LEU A 88 1.80 -24.13 0.10
CA LEU A 88 2.53 -22.89 0.34
C LEU A 88 3.71 -22.80 -0.64
N PHE A 89 3.74 -21.73 -1.43
CA PHE A 89 4.87 -21.40 -2.29
C PHE A 89 5.71 -20.32 -1.61
N LYS A 90 7.04 -20.41 -1.75
CA LYS A 90 8.00 -19.38 -1.34
C LYS A 90 8.97 -19.13 -2.49
N LEU A 91 9.04 -17.89 -2.95
CA LEU A 91 9.87 -17.46 -4.09
C LEU A 91 10.74 -16.28 -3.65
N ARG A 92 11.96 -16.18 -4.19
CA ARG A 92 12.95 -15.18 -3.78
C ARG A 92 13.28 -14.25 -4.95
N TYR A 93 13.28 -12.94 -4.71
CA TYR A 93 13.49 -11.89 -5.72
C TYR A 93 14.49 -10.84 -5.22
N THR A 94 15.21 -10.18 -6.14
CA THR A 94 16.27 -9.22 -5.81
C THR A 94 15.93 -7.76 -6.16
N TYR A 95 14.80 -7.53 -6.84
CA TYR A 95 14.20 -6.21 -7.00
C TYR A 95 12.68 -6.29 -7.12
N ILE A 96 12.03 -5.16 -6.86
CA ILE A 96 10.61 -4.93 -7.14
C ILE A 96 10.51 -3.66 -7.99
N ASP A 97 9.95 -3.76 -9.19
CA ASP A 97 9.54 -2.60 -9.97
C ASP A 97 8.10 -2.23 -9.59
N ILE A 98 7.95 -1.06 -8.97
CA ILE A 98 6.68 -0.51 -8.50
C ILE A 98 6.12 0.37 -9.62
N ARG A 99 4.97 -0.02 -10.18
CA ARG A 99 4.32 0.68 -11.30
C ARG A 99 3.08 1.44 -10.84
N LYS A 100 3.04 2.74 -11.13
CA LYS A 100 1.90 3.63 -10.89
C LYS A 100 1.36 4.17 -12.21
N ASP A 101 0.07 4.51 -12.25
CA ASP A 101 -0.50 5.25 -13.37
C ASP A 101 -0.19 6.76 -13.27
N ALA A 102 -0.63 7.53 -14.27
CA ALA A 102 -0.45 8.97 -14.32
C ALA A 102 -1.18 9.75 -13.21
N MET A 103 -2.09 9.10 -12.46
CA MET A 103 -2.75 9.67 -11.26
C MET A 103 -2.02 9.29 -9.97
N GLY A 104 -0.95 8.49 -10.04
CA GLY A 104 -0.20 7.99 -8.89
C GLY A 104 -0.83 6.75 -8.22
N SER A 105 -1.92 6.22 -8.77
CA SER A 105 -2.54 4.99 -8.27
C SER A 105 -1.69 3.77 -8.64
N LEU A 106 -1.59 2.82 -7.71
CA LEU A 106 -0.73 1.65 -7.85
C LEU A 106 -1.36 0.63 -8.81
N LYS A 107 -0.66 0.31 -9.90
CA LYS A 107 -1.14 -0.66 -10.90
C LYS A 107 -0.66 -2.07 -10.61
N CYS A 108 0.65 -2.23 -10.45
CA CYS A 108 1.25 -3.54 -10.18
C CYS A 108 2.66 -3.45 -9.61
N PHE A 109 3.11 -4.57 -9.06
CA PHE A 109 4.52 -4.86 -8.83
C PHE A 109 5.01 -5.88 -9.86
N GLU A 110 6.18 -5.65 -10.43
CA GLU A 110 6.91 -6.63 -11.23
C GLU A 110 8.16 -7.06 -10.46
N LEU A 111 8.19 -8.33 -10.03
CA LEU A 111 9.24 -8.89 -9.20
C LEU A 111 10.18 -9.72 -10.06
N GLY A 112 11.49 -9.45 -9.95
CA GLY A 112 12.49 -10.06 -10.81
C GLY A 112 13.83 -10.39 -10.13
N GLY A 113 14.75 -10.94 -10.93
CA GLY A 113 16.08 -11.35 -10.49
C GLY A 113 16.12 -12.57 -9.58
N GLY A 114 15.02 -13.32 -9.48
CA GLY A 114 14.96 -14.58 -8.74
C GLY A 114 15.80 -15.70 -9.40
N PRO A 115 16.48 -16.56 -8.62
CA PRO A 115 17.30 -17.65 -9.17
C PRO A 115 16.49 -18.56 -10.11
N GLY A 116 17.01 -18.75 -11.34
CA GLY A 116 16.37 -19.60 -12.36
C GLY A 116 15.08 -19.05 -12.98
N GLN A 117 14.65 -17.83 -12.65
CA GLN A 117 13.44 -17.24 -13.26
C GLN A 117 13.73 -16.58 -14.61
N GLN A 118 13.01 -17.01 -15.65
CA GLN A 118 13.07 -16.43 -17.00
C GLN A 118 12.01 -15.35 -17.23
N THR A 119 10.92 -15.36 -16.44
CA THR A 119 9.83 -14.39 -16.50
C THR A 119 9.61 -13.79 -15.12
N PRO A 120 9.30 -12.49 -15.00
CA PRO A 120 8.96 -11.89 -13.71
C PRO A 120 7.64 -12.46 -13.16
N LEU A 121 7.46 -12.28 -11.85
CA LEU A 121 6.15 -12.43 -11.21
C LEU A 121 5.48 -11.06 -11.19
N ILE A 122 4.29 -10.95 -11.77
CA ILE A 122 3.52 -9.71 -11.79
C ILE A 122 2.39 -9.84 -10.76
N HIS A 123 2.26 -8.85 -9.89
CA HIS A 123 1.22 -8.75 -8.88
C HIS A 123 0.41 -7.47 -9.17
N THR A 124 -0.80 -7.64 -9.68
CA THR A 124 -1.68 -6.56 -10.16
C THR A 124 -2.73 -6.21 -9.13
N PHE A 125 -2.91 -4.90 -8.93
CA PHE A 125 -3.96 -4.31 -8.10
C PHE A 125 -5.13 -3.94 -9.00
N ASN A 126 -6.33 -4.39 -8.61
CA ASN A 126 -7.55 -4.20 -9.39
C ASN A 126 -8.42 -3.02 -8.89
N ASP A 127 -8.06 -2.43 -7.74
CA ASP A 127 -8.76 -1.27 -7.15
C ASP A 127 -8.06 0.03 -7.55
N THR A 128 -8.84 1.09 -7.76
CA THR A 128 -8.33 2.46 -7.98
C THR A 128 -7.80 3.08 -6.69
N LYS A 129 -8.24 2.58 -5.53
CA LYS A 129 -7.80 3.05 -4.21
C LYS A 129 -6.39 2.56 -3.90
N LEU A 130 -5.50 3.49 -3.52
CA LEU A 130 -4.13 3.18 -3.15
C LEU A 130 -4.09 2.18 -1.97
N PRO A 131 -3.54 0.97 -2.16
CA PRO A 131 -3.63 -0.09 -1.16
C PRO A 131 -2.62 0.16 -0.03
N VAL A 132 -3.12 0.19 1.21
CA VAL A 132 -2.27 0.40 2.39
C VAL A 132 -1.54 -0.90 2.73
N PRO A 133 -0.19 -0.92 2.78
CA PRO A 133 0.56 -2.11 3.15
C PRO A 133 0.27 -2.51 4.60
N HIS A 134 -0.14 -3.76 4.79
CA HIS A 134 -0.48 -4.34 6.08
C HIS A 134 0.71 -5.03 6.72
N LEU A 135 1.02 -4.66 7.95
CA LEU A 135 2.09 -5.26 8.76
C LEU A 135 1.47 -6.36 9.61
N GLU A 136 1.72 -7.63 9.25
CA GLU A 136 0.99 -8.78 9.80
C GLU A 136 1.24 -9.05 11.29
N HIS A 137 2.35 -8.51 11.82
CA HIS A 137 2.78 -8.68 13.20
C HIS A 137 3.16 -7.31 13.79
N PRO A 138 2.93 -7.07 15.09
CA PRO A 138 3.43 -5.88 15.78
C PRO A 138 4.95 -5.83 15.69
N LYS A 139 5.51 -4.68 15.29
CA LYS A 139 6.96 -4.42 15.35
C LYS A 139 7.46 -4.66 16.77
N LEU A 140 8.47 -5.52 16.92
CA LEU A 140 9.21 -5.68 18.18
C LEU A 140 10.57 -4.96 18.12
N PRO A 141 11.15 -4.54 19.27
CA PRO A 141 12.38 -3.72 19.29
C PRO A 141 13.60 -4.33 18.58
N ASN A 142 13.70 -5.65 18.52
CA ASN A 142 14.83 -6.40 17.94
C ASN A 142 14.44 -7.22 16.70
N GLU A 143 13.33 -6.87 16.03
CA GLU A 143 12.85 -7.62 14.87
C GLU A 143 13.57 -7.18 13.59
N ALA A 144 14.27 -8.12 12.93
CA ALA A 144 15.10 -7.82 11.76
C ALA A 144 14.28 -7.45 10.50
N SER A 145 13.02 -7.85 10.42
CA SER A 145 12.16 -7.66 9.25
C SER A 145 10.68 -7.59 9.64
N LEU A 146 9.85 -7.00 8.78
CA LEU A 146 8.40 -7.12 8.88
C LEU A 146 7.87 -7.95 7.71
N ARG A 147 6.80 -8.70 7.98
CA ARG A 147 6.00 -9.35 6.94
C ARG A 147 4.87 -8.41 6.52
N ILE A 148 4.87 -8.05 5.25
CA ILE A 148 3.92 -7.12 4.64
C ILE A 148 2.96 -7.88 3.72
N SER A 149 1.66 -7.62 3.82
CA SER A 149 0.66 -8.13 2.86
C SER A 149 -0.39 -7.06 2.54
N PHE A 150 -1.39 -7.45 1.76
CA PHE A 150 -2.55 -6.62 1.44
C PHE A 150 -3.81 -7.36 1.91
N MET A 151 -4.83 -6.61 2.32
CA MET A 151 -6.01 -7.19 2.99
C MET A 151 -6.85 -8.04 2.04
N ASP A 152 -7.00 -7.58 0.81
CA ASP A 152 -7.77 -8.25 -0.23
C ASP A 152 -6.86 -9.13 -1.10
N GLU A 153 -7.40 -10.25 -1.61
CA GLU A 153 -6.67 -11.06 -2.58
C GLU A 153 -6.42 -10.29 -3.88
N GLN A 154 -5.27 -10.53 -4.51
CA GLN A 154 -4.84 -9.78 -5.68
C GLN A 154 -4.54 -10.72 -6.84
N THR A 155 -4.51 -10.18 -8.06
CA THR A 155 -4.25 -10.97 -9.27
C THR A 155 -2.75 -11.14 -9.48
N VAL A 156 -2.32 -12.38 -9.65
CA VAL A 156 -0.92 -12.78 -9.78
C VAL A 156 -0.70 -13.48 -11.10
N GLN A 157 0.28 -13.04 -11.87
CA GLN A 157 0.70 -13.67 -13.11
C GLN A 157 2.16 -14.15 -13.01
N SER A 158 2.38 -15.40 -13.38
CA SER A 158 3.72 -15.98 -13.57
C SER A 158 3.76 -16.69 -14.91
N ALA A 159 4.65 -16.23 -15.81
CA ALA A 159 4.66 -16.60 -17.22
C ALA A 159 3.24 -16.52 -17.86
N GLN A 160 2.67 -17.65 -18.24
CA GLN A 160 1.33 -17.77 -18.84
C GLN A 160 0.21 -18.05 -17.82
N THR A 161 0.55 -18.23 -16.54
CA THR A 161 -0.44 -18.63 -15.51
C THR A 161 -0.90 -17.42 -14.70
N VAL A 162 -2.19 -17.13 -14.74
CA VAL A 162 -2.86 -16.11 -13.92
C VAL A 162 -3.69 -16.79 -12.82
N PHE A 163 -3.65 -16.27 -11.60
CA PHE A 163 -4.42 -16.76 -10.46
C PHE A 163 -4.60 -15.65 -9.41
N THR A 164 -5.63 -15.75 -8.57
CA THR A 164 -5.84 -14.85 -7.43
C THR A 164 -5.34 -15.51 -6.15
N THR A 165 -4.67 -14.77 -5.27
CA THR A 165 -4.21 -15.23 -3.95
C THR A 165 -3.85 -14.03 -3.07
N GLN A 166 -3.73 -14.24 -1.76
CA GLN A 166 -3.09 -13.28 -0.86
C GLN A 166 -1.56 -13.50 -0.88
N ILE A 167 -0.82 -12.47 -1.28
CA ILE A 167 0.65 -12.45 -1.22
C ILE A 167 1.12 -11.78 0.07
N SER A 168 2.11 -12.39 0.72
CA SER A 168 2.97 -11.72 1.71
C SER A 168 4.40 -11.55 1.20
N TYR A 169 5.02 -10.46 1.64
CA TYR A 169 6.38 -10.00 1.39
C TYR A 169 7.15 -10.07 2.70
N THR A 170 8.25 -10.82 2.74
CA THR A 170 9.19 -10.85 3.86
C THR A 170 10.53 -10.35 3.35
N PHE A 171 10.90 -9.15 3.78
CA PHE A 171 12.18 -8.50 3.46
C PHE A 171 13.28 -9.10 4.35
N GLU A 172 14.52 -9.17 3.87
CA GLU A 172 15.65 -9.54 4.74
C GLU A 172 16.16 -8.35 5.57
N GLU A 173 15.98 -7.12 5.08
CA GLU A 173 16.46 -5.88 5.70
C GLU A 173 15.33 -4.91 6.05
N TRP A 174 15.43 -4.28 7.23
CA TRP A 174 14.49 -3.25 7.67
C TRP A 174 14.40 -2.07 6.69
N ARG A 175 15.54 -1.66 6.12
CA ARG A 175 15.62 -0.53 5.18
C ARG A 175 14.76 -0.75 3.94
N ASP A 176 14.87 -1.93 3.32
CA ASP A 176 14.12 -2.31 2.13
C ASP A 176 12.61 -2.33 2.42
N CYS A 177 12.23 -2.83 3.59
CA CYS A 177 10.85 -2.84 4.10
C CYS A 177 10.27 -1.43 4.32
N VAL A 178 11.07 -0.47 4.80
CA VAL A 178 10.67 0.94 4.92
C VAL A 178 10.50 1.56 3.53
N GLN A 179 11.51 1.46 2.67
CA GLN A 179 11.47 2.03 1.32
C GLN A 179 10.29 1.50 0.50
N PHE A 180 9.99 0.20 0.60
CA PHE A 180 8.81 -0.40 -0.04
C PHE A 180 7.51 0.27 0.41
N GLN A 181 7.31 0.49 1.72
CA GLN A 181 6.14 1.18 2.24
C GLN A 181 6.07 2.64 1.78
N GLU A 182 7.20 3.36 1.80
CA GLU A 182 7.28 4.77 1.41
C GLU A 182 6.95 4.96 -0.08
N LEU A 183 7.49 4.10 -0.96
CA LEU A 183 7.26 4.15 -2.40
C LEU A 183 5.80 3.84 -2.77
N ILE A 184 5.16 2.88 -2.10
CA ILE A 184 3.73 2.60 -2.28
C ILE A 184 2.92 3.81 -1.83
N LEU A 185 3.09 4.23 -0.58
CA LEU A 185 2.25 5.26 0.08
C LEU A 185 2.51 6.69 -0.42
N GLY A 186 3.62 6.94 -1.13
CA GLY A 186 4.01 8.30 -1.54
C GLY A 186 4.26 9.22 -0.35
N SER A 187 4.79 8.67 0.75
CA SER A 187 4.95 9.37 2.02
C SER A 187 6.07 8.74 2.84
N LYS A 188 6.87 9.57 3.51
CA LYS A 188 7.98 9.14 4.36
C LYS A 188 7.47 8.53 5.66
N LEU A 189 8.01 7.38 6.08
CA LEU A 189 7.73 6.77 7.37
C LEU A 189 8.61 7.42 8.44
N ILE A 190 8.03 8.31 9.24
CA ILE A 190 8.77 9.09 10.25
C ILE A 190 8.69 8.48 11.66
N PHE A 191 7.69 7.63 11.92
CA PHE A 191 7.56 6.90 13.18
C PHE A 191 6.89 5.54 12.94
N ILE A 192 7.29 4.51 13.69
CA ILE A 192 6.61 3.22 13.72
C ILE A 192 6.85 2.50 15.06
N ALA A 193 5.77 1.98 15.66
CA ALA A 193 5.78 1.32 16.96
C ALA A 193 4.77 0.16 17.05
N GLY A 194 5.09 -0.83 17.88
CA GLY A 194 4.22 -1.96 18.21
C GLY A 194 3.13 -1.56 19.21
N MET A 195 1.86 -1.75 18.83
CA MET A 195 0.72 -1.52 19.71
C MET A 195 0.20 -2.83 20.30
N ALA A 196 -0.15 -2.78 21.58
CA ALA A 196 -0.86 -3.85 22.27
C ALA A 196 -2.39 -3.65 22.15
N GLU A 197 -2.82 -2.39 22.25
CA GLU A 197 -4.23 -1.99 22.19
C GLU A 197 -4.37 -0.51 21.83
N ALA A 198 -5.41 -0.16 21.09
CA ALA A 198 -5.91 1.21 21.01
C ALA A 198 -7.41 1.25 21.31
N LYS A 199 -7.88 2.19 22.14
CA LYS A 199 -9.29 2.29 22.57
C LYS A 199 -9.83 3.70 22.34
N SER A 200 -10.86 3.82 21.50
CA SER A 200 -11.54 5.09 21.23
C SER A 200 -12.76 5.32 22.13
N LYS A 201 -12.88 6.51 22.72
CA LYS A 201 -14.09 6.92 23.45
C LYS A 201 -15.01 7.74 22.54
N GLY A 202 -16.28 7.35 22.47
CA GLY A 202 -17.34 7.96 21.65
C GLY A 202 -17.85 7.01 20.58
N ARG A 203 -16.99 6.63 19.62
CA ARG A 203 -17.33 5.68 18.54
C ARG A 203 -17.46 4.23 19.01
N GLY A 204 -16.79 3.85 20.11
CA GLY A 204 -16.87 2.49 20.67
C GLY A 204 -16.08 1.46 19.86
N GLU A 205 -14.92 1.84 19.35
CA GLU A 205 -13.97 0.92 18.72
C GLU A 205 -12.95 0.46 19.77
N GLU A 206 -12.96 -0.85 20.08
CA GLU A 206 -11.85 -1.52 20.75
C GLU A 206 -10.88 -2.03 19.68
N CYS A 207 -9.91 -1.19 19.32
CA CYS A 207 -8.98 -1.44 18.24
C CYS A 207 -7.85 -2.36 18.74
N ILE A 208 -7.95 -3.64 18.42
CA ILE A 208 -6.78 -4.55 18.46
C ILE A 208 -5.89 -4.19 17.26
N SER A 209 -5.08 -3.13 17.44
CA SER A 209 -4.17 -2.64 16.42
C SER A 209 -2.76 -3.14 16.70
N GLN A 210 -2.08 -3.63 15.67
CA GLN A 210 -0.74 -4.22 15.80
C GLN A 210 0.37 -3.17 15.70
N ASN A 211 0.19 -2.15 14.86
CA ASN A 211 1.23 -1.18 14.55
C ASN A 211 0.66 0.23 14.42
N LEU A 212 1.31 1.18 15.08
CA LEU A 212 1.15 2.61 14.83
C LEU A 212 2.23 3.06 13.86
N ARG A 213 1.86 3.79 12.81
CA ARG A 213 2.79 4.50 11.92
C ARG A 213 2.50 5.99 11.97
N ALA A 214 3.51 6.84 11.86
CA ALA A 214 3.32 8.22 11.42
C ALA A 214 3.98 8.41 10.06
N LEU A 215 3.24 8.99 9.13
CA LEU A 215 3.66 9.26 7.76
C LEU A 215 3.73 10.76 7.51
N ARG A 216 4.72 11.22 6.74
CA ARG A 216 4.83 12.59 6.24
C ARG A 216 4.71 12.62 4.72
N GLY A 217 3.72 13.34 4.21
CA GLY A 217 3.56 13.57 2.77
C GLY A 217 4.57 14.57 2.21
N HIS A 218 4.68 14.66 0.89
CA HIS A 218 5.58 15.63 0.23
C HIS A 218 5.24 17.09 0.53
N ASN A 219 3.96 17.39 0.83
CA ASN A 219 3.48 18.69 1.29
C ASN A 219 3.79 18.98 2.78
N GLY A 220 4.57 18.13 3.46
CA GLY A 220 4.91 18.26 4.88
C GLY A 220 3.78 17.90 5.86
N LYS A 221 2.56 17.63 5.39
CA LYS A 221 1.45 17.19 6.25
C LYS A 221 1.75 15.81 6.84
N GLU A 222 1.30 15.58 8.07
CA GLU A 222 1.58 14.35 8.80
C GLU A 222 0.32 13.68 9.31
N VAL A 223 0.35 12.35 9.31
CA VAL A 223 -0.80 11.51 9.66
C VAL A 223 -0.38 10.29 10.46
N LEU A 224 -1.04 10.07 11.59
CA LEU A 224 -1.02 8.79 12.30
C LEU A 224 -1.89 7.79 11.53
N LEU A 225 -1.31 6.64 11.22
CA LEU A 225 -1.94 5.54 10.51
C LEU A 225 -1.87 4.26 11.34
N PHE A 226 -3.03 3.67 11.62
CA PHE A 226 -3.10 2.37 12.27
C PHE A 226 -4.28 1.54 11.74
N PHE A 227 -4.20 0.22 11.91
CA PHE A 227 -5.27 -0.70 11.52
C PHE A 227 -6.23 -0.91 12.69
N ALA A 228 -7.51 -0.64 12.52
CA ALA A 228 -8.53 -0.78 13.55
C ALA A 228 -9.54 -1.88 13.18
N ASN A 229 -9.87 -2.73 14.15
CA ASN A 229 -11.04 -3.59 14.06
C ASN A 229 -12.16 -2.99 14.90
N SER A 230 -13.30 -2.63 14.30
CA SER A 230 -14.45 -2.19 15.09
C SER A 230 -15.21 -3.40 15.63
N GLN A 231 -15.70 -3.32 16.86
CA GLN A 231 -16.70 -4.26 17.37
C GLN A 231 -18.12 -3.92 16.90
N ARG A 232 -18.30 -2.76 16.24
CA ARG A 232 -19.55 -2.36 15.58
C ARG A 232 -19.49 -2.75 14.11
N LYS A 233 -20.63 -2.68 13.40
CA LYS A 233 -20.89 -3.25 12.05
C LYS A 233 -19.83 -3.00 10.94
N GLU A 234 -18.89 -2.08 11.09
CA GLU A 234 -17.80 -1.87 10.11
C GLU A 234 -16.60 -2.78 10.42
N LEU A 235 -16.42 -3.79 9.57
CA LEU A 235 -15.27 -4.70 9.60
C LEU A 235 -13.95 -3.93 9.39
N LYS A 236 -12.92 -4.30 10.15
CA LYS A 236 -11.47 -4.15 9.87
C LYS A 236 -11.07 -3.09 8.81
N ARG A 237 -10.51 -1.96 9.23
CA ARG A 237 -10.15 -0.83 8.34
C ARG A 237 -8.93 -0.05 8.82
N TYR A 238 -8.30 0.70 7.93
CA TYR A 238 -7.30 1.70 8.31
C TYR A 238 -7.93 2.98 8.85
N VAL A 239 -7.36 3.51 9.92
CA VAL A 239 -7.70 4.78 10.54
C VAL A 239 -6.54 5.74 10.33
N HIS A 240 -6.87 6.93 9.84
CA HIS A 240 -5.95 8.01 9.53
C HIS A 240 -6.34 9.20 10.44
N ILE A 241 -5.39 9.72 11.22
CA ILE A 241 -5.58 10.90 12.08
C ILE A 241 -4.47 11.91 11.73
N PRO A 242 -4.80 13.04 11.09
CA PRO A 242 -3.82 14.12 10.89
C PRO A 242 -3.23 14.56 12.23
N VAL A 243 -1.90 14.73 12.30
CA VAL A 243 -1.20 15.06 13.56
C VAL A 243 -1.66 16.42 14.12
N ASN A 244 -1.97 17.38 13.24
CA ASN A 244 -2.55 18.67 13.59
C ASN A 244 -3.98 18.63 14.16
N CYS A 245 -4.63 17.46 14.17
CA CYS A 245 -5.92 17.26 14.83
C CYS A 245 -5.77 16.73 16.27
N ILE A 246 -4.55 16.53 16.76
CA ILE A 246 -4.29 16.22 18.16
C ILE A 246 -4.23 17.54 18.93
N ASP A 247 -5.18 17.75 19.84
CA ASP A 247 -5.27 18.95 20.68
C ASP A 247 -4.21 18.93 21.79
N SER A 248 -4.15 17.80 22.48
CA SER A 248 -3.32 17.60 23.67
C SER A 248 -3.13 16.11 23.91
N PHE A 249 -2.08 15.74 24.63
CA PHE A 249 -1.85 14.34 25.01
C PHE A 249 -1.41 14.19 26.46
N ASN A 250 -1.69 13.01 27.03
CA ASN A 250 -1.17 12.58 28.32
C ASN A 250 -0.26 11.36 28.08
N PRO A 251 1.04 11.41 28.43
CA PRO A 251 1.99 10.33 28.16
C PRO A 251 1.78 9.06 29.00
N GLY A 252 0.90 9.10 30.01
CA GLY A 252 0.76 8.04 31.00
C GLY A 252 1.86 8.10 32.07
N LYS A 253 1.50 7.75 33.32
CA LYS A 253 2.38 7.96 34.49
C LYS A 253 3.55 6.97 34.61
N LYS A 254 3.52 5.83 33.90
CA LYS A 254 4.55 4.77 33.93
C LYS A 254 4.35 3.78 32.78
N ALA A 255 5.33 2.90 32.59
CA ALA A 255 5.23 1.74 31.70
C ALA A 255 3.93 0.93 31.90
N GLY A 256 3.39 0.41 30.80
CA GLY A 256 2.11 -0.31 30.79
C GLY A 256 0.89 0.57 31.09
N LYS A 257 1.00 1.90 31.01
CA LYS A 257 -0.14 2.83 30.96
C LYS A 257 -0.28 3.43 29.57
N PRO A 258 -1.51 3.56 29.06
CA PRO A 258 -1.72 4.08 27.72
C PRO A 258 -1.38 5.58 27.63
N VAL A 259 -0.91 6.00 26.47
CA VAL A 259 -0.88 7.40 26.05
C VAL A 259 -2.29 7.79 25.64
N THR A 260 -2.81 8.88 26.16
CA THR A 260 -4.14 9.38 25.83
C THR A 260 -4.02 10.61 24.94
N LEU A 261 -4.56 10.55 23.72
CA LEU A 261 -4.69 11.69 22.80
C LEU A 261 -6.10 12.28 22.92
N GLN A 262 -6.20 13.60 23.05
CA GLN A 262 -7.44 14.34 22.80
C GLN A 262 -7.43 14.85 21.37
N LEU A 263 -8.54 14.67 20.66
CA LEU A 263 -8.64 14.93 19.23
C LEU A 263 -9.68 16.00 18.95
N GLN A 264 -9.30 16.97 18.10
CA GLN A 264 -10.22 18.01 17.61
C GLN A 264 -11.26 17.40 16.66
N PRO A 265 -12.55 17.80 16.76
CA PRO A 265 -13.63 17.26 15.96
C PRO A 265 -13.63 17.87 14.54
N ASN A 266 -12.58 17.58 13.76
CA ASN A 266 -12.32 18.27 12.49
C ASN A 266 -13.04 17.65 11.27
N PHE A 267 -13.38 16.35 11.33
CA PHE A 267 -14.05 15.60 10.26
C PHE A 267 -14.95 14.49 10.82
N ASP A 268 -15.83 13.90 10.00
CA ASP A 268 -16.83 12.88 10.40
C ASP A 268 -16.26 11.67 11.18
N LEU A 269 -15.01 11.30 10.93
CA LEU A 269 -14.33 10.23 11.67
C LEU A 269 -13.93 10.68 13.09
N LEU A 270 -13.47 11.92 13.24
CA LEU A 270 -12.99 12.51 14.50
C LEU A 270 -14.13 13.07 15.35
N SER A 271 -15.24 13.51 14.74
CA SER A 271 -16.43 13.99 15.47
C SER A 271 -16.98 12.94 16.46
N GLN A 272 -16.76 11.66 16.17
CA GLN A 272 -17.12 10.50 17.02
C GLN A 272 -15.96 9.99 17.88
N MET A 273 -14.69 10.25 17.51
CA MET A 273 -13.49 9.78 18.20
C MET A 273 -12.80 10.95 18.92
N LYS A 274 -13.36 11.35 20.07
CA LYS A 274 -12.86 12.50 20.84
C LYS A 274 -11.55 12.21 21.60
N THR A 275 -11.39 10.96 22.01
CA THR A 275 -10.23 10.51 22.80
C THR A 275 -9.76 9.16 22.29
N LEU A 276 -8.45 9.02 22.05
CA LEU A 276 -7.80 7.78 21.67
C LEU A 276 -6.78 7.39 22.74
N ASN A 277 -6.91 6.21 23.34
CA ASN A 277 -5.94 5.66 24.28
C ASN A 277 -5.10 4.62 23.55
N ILE A 278 -3.77 4.72 23.62
CA ILE A 278 -2.83 3.83 22.93
C ILE A 278 -1.94 3.16 23.97
N LEU A 279 -2.02 1.84 24.07
CA LEU A 279 -1.13 1.00 24.86
C LEU A 279 -0.08 0.39 23.94
N PHE A 280 1.19 0.74 24.17
CA PHE A 280 2.34 0.18 23.45
C PHE A 280 2.74 -1.18 24.03
N LEU A 281 3.35 -2.03 23.19
CA LEU A 281 3.96 -3.29 23.63
C LEU A 281 5.25 -3.05 24.42
N ASP A 282 5.99 -2.00 24.08
CA ASP A 282 7.26 -1.63 24.70
C ASP A 282 7.22 -0.19 25.25
N ASP A 283 7.92 0.06 26.36
CA ASP A 283 7.96 1.39 26.97
C ASP A 283 8.87 2.37 26.21
N SER A 284 9.88 1.87 25.49
CA SER A 284 10.73 2.68 24.61
C SER A 284 9.94 3.26 23.44
N ASP A 285 9.10 2.45 22.79
CA ASP A 285 8.15 2.90 21.76
C ASP A 285 7.17 3.95 22.33
N ARG A 286 6.69 3.78 23.59
CA ARG A 286 5.86 4.79 24.27
C ARG A 286 6.61 6.12 24.47
N ILE A 287 7.85 6.06 24.97
CA ILE A 287 8.67 7.25 25.23
C ILE A 287 9.00 7.98 23.93
N ALA A 288 9.43 7.24 22.90
CA ALA A 288 9.71 7.79 21.57
C ALA A 288 8.46 8.42 20.93
N PHE A 289 7.28 7.80 21.10
CA PHE A 289 6.02 8.41 20.67
C PHE A 289 5.71 9.72 21.39
N CYS A 290 5.93 9.79 22.71
CA CYS A 290 5.71 11.03 23.46
C CYS A 290 6.68 12.16 23.05
N GLN A 291 7.93 11.82 22.72
CA GLN A 291 8.90 12.75 22.15
C GLN A 291 8.44 13.27 20.78
N PHE A 292 8.08 12.36 19.88
CA PHE A 292 7.48 12.68 18.58
C PHE A 292 6.28 13.64 18.70
N LEU A 293 5.32 13.35 19.59
CA LEU A 293 4.17 14.23 19.79
C LEU A 293 4.57 15.62 20.34
N THR A 294 5.58 15.70 21.20
CA THR A 294 6.09 16.97 21.75
C THR A 294 6.76 17.84 20.69
N GLU A 295 7.42 17.21 19.71
CA GLU A 295 8.10 17.89 18.61
C GLU A 295 7.12 18.38 17.53
N HIS A 296 6.02 17.66 17.31
CA HIS A 296 5.14 17.80 16.15
C HIS A 296 3.73 18.40 16.42
N ILE A 297 3.25 18.45 17.67
CA ILE A 297 1.97 19.13 18.02
C ILE A 297 2.25 20.57 18.50
N LYS A 298 2.63 21.46 17.58
CA LYS A 298 2.91 22.88 17.86
C LYS A 298 2.04 23.79 17.02
#